data_AF-A0A526YPF0-F1
#
_entry.id   AF-A0A526YPF0-F1
#
_cell.length_a   1.000
_cell.length_b   1.000
_cell.length_c   1.000
_cell.angle_alpha   90.00
_cell.angle_beta   90.00
_cell.angle_gamma   90.00
#
_symmetry.space_group_name_H-M   'P 1'
#
loop_
_entity.id
_entity.type
_entity.pdbx_description
1 polymer ?
#
loop_
_entity_poly.entity_id
_entity_poly.type
_entity_poly.pdbx_seq_one_letter_code
_entity_poly.pdbx_strand_id
1 'polypeptide(L)' 'MAEDYEILDPRFARLFNGNAQVDKLFTGCRWAEGPAWFAAGRYVVWSDIPNNRMLRYDETDGSVSVFRQPSGNSNGNTV' A
#
# COMPACT_ATOMS: atom_id res chain seq x y z
N MET A 1 17.24 4.37 -15.62
CA MET A 1 15.89 4.96 -15.62
C MET A 1 14.98 3.87 -15.11
N ALA A 2 14.16 4.14 -14.09
CA ALA A 2 13.26 3.13 -13.54
C ALA A 2 12.30 2.62 -14.63
N GLU A 3 12.25 1.30 -14.80
CA GLU A 3 11.46 0.59 -15.82
C GLU A 3 10.02 0.27 -15.36
N ASP A 4 9.64 0.78 -14.19
CA ASP A 4 8.36 0.52 -13.53
C ASP A 4 7.16 1.23 -14.19
N TYR A 5 7.42 2.19 -15.10
CA TYR A 5 6.40 3.06 -15.66
C TYR A 5 6.34 2.97 -17.19
N GLU A 6 5.15 2.73 -17.72
CA GLU A 6 4.82 2.92 -19.14
C GLU A 6 4.20 4.31 -19.35
N ILE A 7 4.77 5.11 -20.25
CA ILE A 7 4.27 6.47 -20.55
C ILE A 7 3.37 6.42 -21.78
N LEU A 8 2.06 6.48 -21.56
CA LEU A 8 1.06 6.56 -22.63
C LEU A 8 0.76 8.00 -23.08
N ASP A 9 0.91 8.97 -22.17
CA ASP A 9 0.74 10.41 -22.43
C ASP A 9 2.01 11.17 -22.01
N PRO A 10 2.63 12.00 -22.89
CA PRO A 10 3.85 12.74 -22.56
C PRO A 10 3.76 13.62 -21.30
N ARG A 11 2.56 14.05 -20.92
CA ARG A 11 2.33 14.86 -19.71
C ARG A 11 2.60 14.08 -18.42
N PHE A 12 2.55 12.75 -18.44
CA PHE A 12 2.83 11.90 -17.27
C PHE A 12 4.32 11.91 -16.89
N ALA A 13 5.23 12.12 -17.86
CA ALA A 13 6.68 12.10 -17.65
C ALA A 13 7.18 13.08 -16.57
N ARG A 14 6.41 14.12 -16.24
CA ARG A 14 6.75 15.11 -15.21
C ARG A 14 6.19 14.79 -13.82
N LEU A 15 5.41 13.71 -13.67
CA LEU A 15 4.69 13.38 -12.43
C LEU A 15 5.38 12.34 -11.56
N PHE A 16 6.50 11.78 -12.01
CA PHE A 16 7.30 10.82 -11.26
C PHE A 16 8.78 11.16 -11.32
N ASN A 17 9.53 10.66 -10.34
CA ASN A 17 10.99 10.75 -10.33
C ASN A 17 11.56 9.57 -11.11
N GLY A 18 12.18 9.81 -12.27
CA GLY A 18 12.74 8.75 -13.12
C GLY A 18 13.90 7.95 -12.52
N ASN A 19 14.44 8.41 -11.38
CA ASN A 19 15.46 7.70 -10.60
C ASN A 19 14.88 6.90 -9.43
N ALA A 20 13.60 7.08 -9.08
CA ALA A 20 12.95 6.33 -8.01
C ALA A 20 12.46 4.98 -8.56
N GLN A 21 12.70 3.90 -7.81
CA GLN A 21 12.21 2.56 -8.12
C GLN A 21 10.95 2.26 -7.30
N VAL A 22 10.09 1.38 -7.81
CA VAL A 22 8.93 0.89 -7.08
C VAL A 22 9.33 -0.22 -6.11
N ASP A 23 9.19 0.05 -4.82
CA ASP A 23 9.47 -0.93 -3.77
C ASP A 23 8.25 -1.81 -3.46
N LYS A 24 8.50 -3.13 -3.38
CA LYS A 24 7.48 -4.09 -2.93
C LYS A 24 7.56 -4.27 -1.42
N LEU A 25 6.74 -3.51 -0.69
CA LEU A 25 6.74 -3.54 0.78
C LEU A 25 6.22 -4.85 1.38
N PHE A 26 5.31 -5.57 0.70
CA PHE A 26 4.71 -6.78 1.25
C PHE A 26 4.25 -7.78 0.17
N THR A 27 4.28 -9.08 0.53
CA THR A 27 3.64 -10.17 -0.20
C THR A 27 2.89 -11.07 0.77
N GLY A 28 1.98 -11.92 0.28
CA GLY A 28 1.20 -12.83 1.13
C GLY A 28 -0.22 -12.37 1.46
N CYS A 29 -0.71 -11.32 0.79
CA CYS A 29 -2.15 -11.05 0.71
C CYS A 29 -2.78 -11.98 -0.33
N ARG A 30 -4.03 -12.40 -0.09
CA ARG A 30 -4.87 -13.01 -1.14
C ARG A 30 -5.50 -11.93 -2.02
N TRP A 31 -5.88 -10.80 -1.43
CA TRP A 31 -6.33 -9.62 -2.17
C TRP A 31 -6.08 -8.36 -1.33
N ALA A 32 -5.09 -7.56 -1.69
CA ALA A 32 -4.79 -6.29 -1.04
C ALA A 32 -5.65 -5.17 -1.64
N GLU A 33 -6.38 -4.43 -0.81
CA GLU A 33 -7.27 -3.35 -1.24
C GLU A 33 -7.41 -2.27 -0.15
N GLY A 34 -7.84 -1.08 -0.55
CA GLY A 34 -8.23 -0.02 0.39
C GLY A 34 -7.07 0.53 1.21
N PRO A 35 -5.93 0.90 0.60
CA PRO A 35 -4.85 1.52 1.36
C PRO A 35 -5.29 2.89 1.88
N ALA A 36 -5.04 3.17 3.16
CA ALA A 36 -5.27 4.47 3.79
C ALA A 36 -4.09 4.86 4.68
N TRP A 37 -3.53 6.05 4.44
CA TRP A 37 -2.36 6.56 5.17
C TRP A 37 -2.76 7.35 6.41
N PHE A 38 -2.37 6.91 7.60
CA PHE A 38 -2.59 7.64 8.84
C PHE A 38 -1.34 8.44 9.24
N ALA A 39 -1.31 9.73 8.87
CA ALA A 39 -0.12 10.57 9.02
C ALA A 39 0.38 10.72 10.46
N ALA A 40 -0.54 10.87 11.43
CA ALA A 40 -0.15 11.03 12.84
C ALA A 40 0.53 9.78 13.43
N GLY A 41 0.24 8.59 12.88
CA GLY A 41 0.86 7.34 13.29
C GLY A 41 1.94 6.82 12.35
N ARG A 42 2.18 7.50 11.22
CA ARG A 42 3.19 7.12 10.21
C ARG A 42 3.04 5.68 9.68
N TYR A 43 1.80 5.27 9.41
CA TYR A 43 1.55 3.94 8.85
C TYR A 43 0.45 3.96 7.78
N VAL A 44 0.52 3.01 6.86
CA VAL A 44 -0.58 2.70 5.94
C VAL A 44 -1.30 1.45 6.45
N VAL A 45 -2.62 1.49 6.45
CA VAL A 45 -3.47 0.30 6.64
C VAL A 45 -4.07 -0.13 5.31
N TRP A 46 -4.28 -1.43 5.12
CA TRP A 46 -5.03 -1.97 3.99
C TRP A 46 -5.74 -3.26 4.38
N SER A 47 -6.70 -3.69 3.58
CA SER A 47 -7.45 -4.92 3.77
C SER A 47 -6.84 -6.07 2.97
N ASP A 48 -6.71 -7.24 3.60
CA ASP A 48 -6.48 -8.52 2.92
C ASP A 48 -7.81 -9.30 2.95
N ILE A 49 -8.71 -8.90 2.04
CA ILE A 49 -10.18 -9.12 2.18
C ILE A 49 -10.52 -10.61 2.41
N PRO A 50 -10.07 -11.56 1.58
CA PRO A 50 -10.48 -12.96 1.72
C PRO A 50 -9.87 -13.66 2.94
N ASN A 51 -8.82 -13.09 3.53
CA ASN A 51 -8.19 -13.61 4.76
C ASN A 51 -8.80 -12.97 6.02
N ASN A 52 -9.85 -12.15 5.89
CA ASN A 52 -10.57 -11.51 6.99
C ASN A 52 -9.66 -10.77 7.99
N ARG A 53 -8.63 -10.10 7.46
CA ARG A 53 -7.69 -9.30 8.25
C ARG A 53 -7.39 -7.95 7.59
N MET A 54 -7.00 -6.98 8.41
CA MET A 54 -6.34 -5.76 7.98
C MET A 54 -4.88 -5.82 8.38
N LEU A 55 -4.02 -5.30 7.51
CA LEU A 55 -2.59 -5.22 7.71
C LEU A 55 -2.19 -3.75 7.87
N ARG A 56 -1.04 -3.54 8.50
CA ARG A 56 -0.40 -2.23 8.68
C ARG A 56 1.06 -2.33 8.30
N TYR A 57 1.55 -1.38 7.51
CA TYR A 57 2.96 -1.14 7.26
C TYR A 57 3.37 0.10 8.05
N ASP A 58 4.35 -0.07 8.94
CA ASP A 58 4.90 1.01 9.76
C ASP A 58 6.11 1.63 9.05
N GLU A 59 6.03 2.92 8.73
CA GLU A 59 7.11 3.62 8.02
C GLU A 59 8.37 3.77 8.90
N THR A 60 8.23 3.68 10.23
CA THR A 60 9.35 3.95 11.15
C THR A 60 10.36 2.82 11.24
N ASP A 61 9.92 1.58 10.96
CA ASP A 61 10.78 0.38 11.00
C ASP A 61 10.64 -0.53 9.76
N GLY A 62 9.72 -0.22 8.85
CA GLY A 62 9.48 -1.00 7.64
C GLY A 62 8.72 -2.31 7.88
N SER A 63 8.19 -2.54 9.08
CA SER A 63 7.51 -3.79 9.43
C SER A 63 6.08 -3.84 8.91
N VAL A 64 5.62 -5.04 8.58
CA VAL A 64 4.21 -5.32 8.28
C VAL A 64 3.63 -6.24 9.35
N SER A 65 2.50 -5.83 9.92
CA SER A 65 1.82 -6.57 10.99
C SER A 65 0.31 -6.59 10.80
N VAL A 66 -0.37 -7.51 11.49
CA VAL A 66 -1.85 -7.54 11.53
C VAL A 66 -2.34 -6.35 12.36
N PHE A 67 -3.15 -5.51 11.73
CA PHE A 67 -3.81 -4.38 12.39
C PHE A 67 -5.10 -4.81 13.07
N ARG A 68 -5.92 -5.63 12.40
CA ARG A 68 -7.20 -6.12 12.91
C ARG A 68 -7.56 -7.47 12.29
N GLN A 69 -7.90 -8.46 13.12
CA GLN A 69 -8.39 -9.77 12.68
C GLN A 69 -9.28 -10.38 13.80
N PRO A 70 -10.55 -10.74 13.53
CA PRO A 70 -11.27 -10.60 12.26
C PRO A 70 -11.52 -9.13 11.90
N SER A 71 -11.48 -8.80 10.61
CA SER A 71 -11.78 -7.45 10.11
C SER A 71 -13.22 -7.27 9.60
N GLY A 72 -13.98 -8.37 9.49
CA GLY A 72 -15.30 -8.38 8.87
C GLY A 72 -15.25 -8.28 7.34
N ASN A 73 -14.13 -8.67 6.71
CA ASN A 73 -13.89 -8.54 5.27
C ASN A 73 -14.10 -7.10 4.75
N SER A 74 -13.64 -6.09 5.51
CA SER A 74 -13.75 -4.68 5.15
C SER A 74 -13.16 -4.37 3.77
N ASN A 75 -13.93 -3.70 2.91
CA ASN A 75 -13.53 -3.27 1.57
C ASN A 75 -13.52 -1.73 1.55
N GLY A 76 -12.35 -1.14 1.33
CA GLY A 76 -12.10 0.29 1.54
C GLY A 76 -11.77 0.66 2.99
N ASN A 77 -10.89 1.66 3.15
CA ASN A 77 -10.53 2.30 4.43
C ASN A 77 -10.46 3.83 4.25
N THR A 78 -10.71 4.57 5.32
CA THR A 78 -10.54 6.04 5.39
C THR A 78 -9.94 6.40 6.75
N VAL A 79 -9.18 7.49 6.79
CA VAL A 79 -8.57 8.07 8.00
C VAL A 79 -9.01 9.51 8.20
#